data_AF-A0A6A5DUX3-F1
#
_entry.id   AF-A0A6A5DUX3-F1
#
_cell.length_a   1.000
_cell.length_b   1.000
_cell.length_c   1.000
_cell.angle_alpha   90.00
_cell.angle_beta   90.00
_cell.angle_gamma   90.00
#
_symmetry.space_group_name_H-M   'P 1'
#
loop_
_entity.id
_entity.type
_entity.pdbx_description
1 polymer ?
#
loop_
_entity_poly.entity_id
_entity_poly.type
_entity_poly.pdbx_seq_one_letter_code
_entity_poly.pdbx_strand_id
1 'polypeptide(L)'
;MKTIMKARVCIRKEYSILFLSLAVAVLILVLRNMEVLKTPSQFQHEVNSTIMAPRVSTDPDVHWGFCTFQPLSPEDALEERLLLDSIAWPETPLLPANLSLEQTSDPAHSTFTILPGRGGGQWHVGDQLEVRINMSDFQGRPKKSGGDLLLARLHNQKLGAGVAGQVVDHLNGSYSAVFSLFWEGDAQVEVMLKTNMLNMVVL
;
A
#
# COMPACT_ATOMS: atom_id res chain seq x y z
N MET A 1 18.94 47.68 49.46
CA MET A 1 18.92 48.64 48.32
C MET A 1 19.60 47.97 47.13
N LYS A 2 18.96 48.04 45.97
CA LYS A 2 19.18 47.21 44.77
C LYS A 2 20.30 47.79 43.90
N THR A 3 21.13 46.95 43.29
CA THR A 3 21.69 47.26 41.96
C THR A 3 22.06 45.98 41.22
N ILE A 4 21.14 45.55 40.36
CA ILE A 4 21.36 44.53 39.33
C ILE A 4 22.11 45.22 38.19
N MET A 5 23.35 44.81 37.94
CA MET A 5 24.12 45.29 36.79
C MET A 5 23.63 44.58 35.54
N LYS A 6 22.84 45.28 34.71
CA LYS A 6 22.43 44.82 33.38
C LYS A 6 23.61 45.01 32.42
N ALA A 7 24.26 43.92 32.03
CA ALA A 7 25.20 43.93 30.92
C ALA A 7 24.43 44.26 29.63
N ARG A 8 24.65 45.46 29.08
CA ARG A 8 24.17 45.83 27.75
C ARG A 8 25.25 45.45 26.75
N VAL A 9 24.94 44.46 25.92
CA VAL A 9 25.76 44.10 24.77
C VAL A 9 25.65 45.24 23.75
N CYS A 10 26.66 46.11 23.69
CA CYS A 10 26.78 47.16 22.68
C CYS A 10 27.37 46.56 21.40
N ILE A 11 26.53 45.97 20.55
CA ILE A 11 26.92 45.65 19.18
C ILE A 11 27.05 46.98 18.43
N ARG A 12 28.26 47.28 17.96
CA ARG A 12 28.57 48.44 17.12
C ARG A 12 27.61 48.44 15.91
N LYS A 13 26.88 49.55 15.70
CA LYS A 13 25.79 49.70 14.70
C LYS A 13 26.15 49.15 13.31
N GLU A 14 27.42 49.24 12.92
CA GLU A 14 27.96 48.76 11.65
C GLU A 14 27.77 47.24 11.46
N TYR A 15 28.04 46.43 12.49
CA TYR A 15 27.83 44.97 12.43
C TYR A 15 26.39 44.56 12.65
N SER A 16 25.60 45.40 13.33
CA SER A 16 24.17 45.17 13.51
C SER A 16 23.42 45.21 12.17
N ILE A 17 23.81 46.11 11.27
CA ILE A 17 23.21 46.21 9.93
C ILE A 17 23.62 45.00 9.07
N LEU A 18 24.90 44.61 9.12
CA LEU A 18 25.40 43.42 8.41
C LEU A 18 24.68 42.15 8.87
N PHE A 19 24.53 41.95 10.19
CA PHE A 19 23.82 40.81 10.74
C PHE A 19 22.34 40.81 10.36
N LEU A 20 21.68 41.98 10.38
CA LEU A 20 20.30 42.11 9.91
C LEU A 20 20.17 41.79 8.42
N SER A 21 21.08 42.29 7.57
CA SER A 21 21.06 42.00 6.14
C SER A 21 21.27 40.51 5.84
N LEU A 22 22.17 39.84 6.59
CA LEU A 22 22.41 38.41 6.45
C LEU A 22 21.18 37.59 6.90
N ALA A 23 20.58 37.96 8.03
CA ALA A 23 19.37 37.30 8.53
C ALA A 23 18.19 37.44 7.56
N VAL A 24 18.00 38.62 6.98
CA VAL A 24 16.96 38.87 5.96
C VAL A 24 17.25 38.08 4.68
N ALA A 25 18.50 38.01 4.22
CA ALA A 25 18.87 37.22 3.04
C ALA A 25 18.61 35.72 3.23
N VAL A 26 18.95 35.18 4.40
CA VAL A 26 18.66 33.77 4.76
C VAL A 26 17.15 33.55 4.82
N LEU A 27 16.39 34.47 5.42
CA LEU A 27 14.93 34.36 5.47
C LEU A 27 14.30 34.37 4.07
N ILE A 28 14.77 35.24 3.17
CA ILE A 28 14.32 35.27 1.77
C ILE A 28 14.64 33.95 1.05
N LEU A 29 15.85 33.41 1.23
CA LEU A 29 16.24 32.11 0.66
C LEU A 29 15.38 30.96 1.18
N VAL A 30 15.08 30.94 2.48
CA VAL A 30 14.19 29.94 3.08
C VAL A 30 12.77 30.08 2.56
N LEU A 31 12.24 31.31 2.47
CA LEU A 31 10.89 31.56 1.93
C LEU A 31 10.78 31.19 0.44
N ARG A 32 11.80 31.47 -0.36
CA ARG A 32 11.91 31.03 -1.77
C ARG A 32 11.91 29.51 -1.89
N ASN A 33 12.71 28.82 -1.08
CA ASN A 33 12.78 27.36 -1.08
C ASN A 33 11.47 26.73 -0.59
N MET A 34 10.78 27.36 0.36
CA MET A 34 9.44 26.93 0.81
C MET A 34 8.34 27.23 -0.22
N GLU A 35 8.46 28.30 -1.02
CA GLU A 35 7.58 28.57 -2.17
C GLU A 35 7.71 27.49 -3.25
N VAL A 36 8.94 27.01 -3.53
CA VAL A 36 9.20 25.90 -4.46
C VAL A 36 8.56 24.59 -3.98
N LEU A 37 8.44 24.39 -2.65
CA LEU A 37 7.75 23.24 -2.05
C LEU A 37 6.22 23.45 -1.88
N LYS A 38 5.70 24.66 -2.14
CA LYS A 38 4.28 25.00 -1.99
C LYS A 38 3.56 25.30 -3.31
N THR A 39 4.06 24.76 -4.42
CA THR A 39 3.29 24.59 -5.66
C THR A 39 3.03 23.11 -5.96
N PRO A 40 2.07 22.44 -5.30
CA PRO A 40 1.55 21.16 -5.76
C PRO A 40 0.38 21.34 -6.76
N SER A 41 0.38 22.40 -7.59
CA SER A 41 -0.78 22.69 -8.45
C SER A 41 -0.45 23.26 -9.84
N GLN A 42 0.70 22.93 -10.43
CA GLN A 42 0.96 23.20 -11.86
C GLN A 42 1.05 21.94 -12.75
N PHE A 43 0.84 20.74 -12.20
CA PHE A 43 0.56 19.53 -12.99
C PHE A 43 -0.92 19.14 -12.98
N GLN A 44 -1.81 20.12 -12.81
CA GLN A 44 -3.18 20.00 -13.27
C GLN A 44 -3.31 20.86 -14.52
N HIS A 45 -2.69 20.43 -15.62
CA HIS A 45 -3.36 20.65 -16.89
C HIS A 45 -4.65 19.85 -16.76
N GLU A 46 -5.75 20.58 -16.54
CA GLU A 46 -7.10 20.10 -16.70
C GLU A 46 -7.22 19.62 -18.14
N VAL A 47 -6.83 18.35 -18.36
CA VAL A 47 -7.15 17.67 -19.59
C VAL A 47 -8.65 17.43 -19.48
N ASN A 48 -9.42 18.40 -19.98
CA ASN A 48 -10.79 18.17 -20.44
C ASN A 48 -10.72 17.22 -21.66
N SER A 49 -10.18 16.02 -21.43
CA SER A 49 -10.37 14.87 -22.28
C SER A 49 -11.83 14.52 -22.08
N THR A 50 -12.68 15.13 -22.90
CA THR A 50 -13.82 14.38 -23.40
C THR A 50 -13.20 13.09 -23.91
N ILE A 51 -13.41 11.97 -23.23
CA ILE A 51 -12.96 10.66 -23.69
C ILE A 51 -13.80 10.40 -24.96
N MET A 52 -13.33 10.95 -26.08
CA MET A 52 -13.75 10.48 -27.38
C MET A 52 -13.10 9.12 -27.49
N ALA A 53 -13.91 8.07 -27.35
CA ALA A 53 -13.51 6.74 -27.74
C ALA A 53 -12.84 6.84 -29.12
N PRO A 54 -11.59 6.35 -29.29
CA PRO A 54 -10.88 6.52 -30.54
C PRO A 54 -11.70 5.88 -31.66
N ARG A 55 -11.99 6.63 -32.73
CA ARG A 55 -12.70 6.10 -33.88
C ARG A 55 -11.68 5.55 -34.85
N VAL A 56 -11.74 4.24 -35.11
CA VAL A 56 -10.99 3.62 -36.21
C VAL A 56 -11.61 4.10 -37.52
N SER A 57 -10.86 4.85 -38.32
CA SER A 57 -11.31 5.28 -39.65
C SER A 57 -10.98 4.19 -40.67
N THR A 58 -11.96 3.81 -41.48
CA THR A 58 -11.77 2.94 -42.65
C THR A 58 -11.67 3.72 -43.96
N ASP A 59 -11.59 5.06 -43.90
CA ASP A 59 -11.57 5.94 -45.06
C ASP A 59 -10.13 6.43 -45.35
N PRO A 60 -9.58 6.21 -46.56
CA PRO A 60 -8.22 6.59 -46.91
C PRO A 60 -8.00 8.10 -47.12
N ASP A 61 -9.05 8.95 -47.14
CA ASP A 61 -8.92 10.36 -47.57
C ASP A 61 -9.45 11.40 -46.57
N VAL A 62 -9.12 11.25 -45.27
CA VAL A 62 -9.45 12.24 -44.24
C VAL A 62 -8.19 12.86 -43.65
N HIS A 63 -8.16 14.20 -43.66
CA HIS A 63 -7.12 15.04 -43.08
C HIS A 63 -6.80 14.63 -41.63
N TRP A 64 -5.57 14.16 -41.42
CA TRP A 64 -5.07 13.59 -40.17
C TRP A 64 -5.03 14.65 -39.04
N GLY A 65 -6.11 14.74 -38.28
CA GLY A 65 -6.06 15.32 -36.94
C GLY A 65 -5.22 14.45 -36.01
N PHE A 66 -4.59 15.05 -35.01
CA PHE A 66 -3.60 14.46 -34.09
C PHE A 66 -4.08 13.22 -33.29
N CYS A 67 -5.32 12.76 -33.47
CA CYS A 67 -5.96 11.69 -32.68
C CYS A 67 -6.73 10.67 -33.54
N THR A 68 -6.20 10.22 -34.67
CA THR A 68 -6.73 9.04 -35.40
C THR A 68 -5.71 7.91 -35.39
N PHE A 69 -6.08 6.77 -34.81
CA PHE A 69 -5.25 5.56 -34.89
C PHE A 69 -5.46 4.90 -36.25
N GLN A 70 -4.36 4.51 -36.88
CA GLN A 70 -4.40 3.63 -38.04
C GLN A 70 -4.90 2.24 -37.60
N PRO A 71 -5.73 1.55 -38.40
CA PRO A 71 -6.05 0.15 -38.14
C PRO A 71 -4.76 -0.67 -37.99
N LEU A 72 -4.75 -1.60 -37.03
CA LEU A 72 -3.66 -2.54 -36.86
C LEU A 72 -3.43 -3.33 -38.15
N SER A 73 -2.17 -3.70 -38.40
CA SER A 73 -1.86 -4.68 -39.44
C SER A 73 -2.57 -6.01 -39.13
N PRO A 74 -2.83 -6.87 -40.13
CA PRO A 74 -3.39 -8.19 -39.88
C PRO A 74 -2.60 -9.01 -38.85
N GLU A 75 -1.28 -8.85 -38.83
CA GLU A 75 -0.35 -9.51 -37.91
C GLU A 75 -0.51 -8.97 -36.48
N ASP A 76 -0.50 -7.64 -36.32
CA ASP A 76 -0.63 -7.01 -34.99
C ASP A 76 -2.03 -7.23 -34.40
N ALA A 77 -3.07 -7.23 -35.24
CA ALA A 77 -4.44 -7.52 -34.82
C ALA A 77 -4.60 -8.98 -34.36
N LEU A 78 -3.84 -9.91 -34.94
CA LEU A 78 -3.79 -11.29 -34.49
C LEU A 78 -3.05 -11.40 -33.15
N GLU A 79 -1.91 -10.73 -33.00
CA GLU A 79 -1.17 -10.70 -31.74
C GLU A 79 -1.99 -10.09 -30.61
N GLU A 80 -2.67 -8.97 -30.84
CA GLU A 80 -3.57 -8.34 -29.87
C GLU A 80 -4.63 -9.33 -29.39
N ARG A 81 -5.29 -10.04 -30.31
CA ARG A 81 -6.30 -11.05 -29.96
C ARG A 81 -5.70 -12.16 -29.09
N LEU A 82 -4.53 -12.67 -29.46
CA LEU A 82 -3.86 -13.72 -28.69
C LEU A 82 -3.46 -13.23 -27.29
N LEU A 83 -2.99 -11.99 -27.16
CA LEU A 83 -2.68 -11.39 -25.87
C LEU A 83 -3.93 -11.23 -25.02
N LEU A 84 -5.01 -10.68 -25.59
CA LEU A 84 -6.30 -10.52 -24.91
C LEU A 84 -6.87 -11.87 -24.46
N ASP A 85 -6.81 -12.89 -25.31
CA ASP A 85 -7.25 -14.25 -24.97
C ASP A 85 -6.37 -14.86 -23.86
N SER A 86 -5.07 -14.57 -23.83
CA SER A 86 -4.15 -15.10 -22.82
C SER A 86 -4.34 -14.52 -21.41
N ILE A 87 -4.89 -13.29 -21.32
CA ILE A 87 -5.19 -12.60 -20.05
C ILE A 87 -6.67 -12.61 -19.71
N ALA A 88 -7.50 -13.21 -20.57
CA ALA A 88 -8.93 -13.29 -20.35
C ALA A 88 -9.21 -14.05 -19.05
N TRP A 89 -9.87 -13.38 -18.11
CA TRP A 89 -10.41 -14.06 -16.95
C TRP A 89 -11.42 -15.11 -17.42
N PRO A 90 -11.47 -16.30 -16.78
CA PRO A 90 -12.54 -17.25 -17.05
C PRO A 90 -13.89 -16.58 -16.81
N GLU A 91 -14.93 -17.04 -17.52
CA GLU A 91 -16.28 -16.58 -17.27
C GLU A 91 -16.56 -16.63 -15.76
N THR A 92 -16.96 -15.47 -15.21
CA THR A 92 -17.24 -15.40 -13.77
C THR A 92 -18.35 -16.38 -13.47
N PRO A 93 -18.12 -17.39 -12.61
CA PRO A 93 -19.17 -18.33 -12.26
C PRO A 93 -20.37 -17.56 -11.75
N LEU A 94 -21.58 -17.93 -12.19
CA LEU A 94 -22.79 -17.33 -11.66
C LEU A 94 -22.79 -17.54 -10.14
N LEU A 95 -22.63 -16.44 -9.40
CA LEU A 95 -22.67 -16.47 -7.95
C LEU A 95 -24.03 -17.01 -7.54
N PRO A 96 -24.11 -17.94 -6.55
CA PRO A 96 -25.39 -18.38 -6.06
C PRO A 96 -26.20 -17.16 -5.62
N ALA A 97 -27.47 -17.09 -6.04
CA ALA A 97 -28.34 -15.93 -5.83
C ALA A 97 -28.47 -15.51 -4.34
N ASN A 98 -28.14 -16.43 -3.43
CA ASN A 98 -28.16 -16.22 -1.98
C ASN A 98 -26.73 -16.27 -1.41
N LEU A 99 -25.90 -15.28 -1.73
CA LEU A 99 -24.70 -14.99 -0.95
C LEU A 99 -25.13 -14.47 0.43
N SER A 100 -24.96 -15.27 1.47
CA SER A 100 -25.26 -14.87 2.84
C SER A 100 -24.00 -14.37 3.53
N LEU A 101 -24.06 -13.17 4.11
CA LEU A 101 -22.98 -12.61 4.93
C LEU A 101 -22.62 -13.56 6.09
N GLU A 102 -23.61 -14.28 6.61
CA GLU A 102 -23.46 -15.27 7.68
C GLU A 102 -22.50 -16.43 7.33
N GLN A 103 -22.26 -16.66 6.04
CA GLN A 103 -21.36 -17.71 5.53
C GLN A 103 -19.97 -17.18 5.13
N THR A 104 -19.76 -15.86 5.25
CA THR A 104 -18.47 -15.23 5.00
C THR A 104 -17.57 -15.34 6.23
N SER A 105 -16.25 -15.24 6.00
CA SER A 105 -15.26 -15.42 7.06
C SER A 105 -15.30 -14.26 8.05
N ASP A 106 -15.24 -14.59 9.33
CA ASP A 106 -15.31 -13.63 10.44
C ASP A 106 -14.10 -13.76 11.37
N PRO A 107 -13.32 -12.69 11.58
CA PRO A 107 -12.18 -12.71 12.49
C PRO A 107 -12.58 -12.95 13.95
N ALA A 108 -13.77 -12.51 14.38
CA ALA A 108 -14.17 -12.60 15.78
C ALA A 108 -14.43 -14.04 16.23
N HIS A 109 -14.90 -14.91 15.33
CA HIS A 109 -15.07 -16.34 15.59
C HIS A 109 -13.89 -17.22 15.11
N SER A 110 -12.90 -16.61 14.44
CA SER A 110 -11.70 -17.31 14.00
C SER A 110 -10.68 -17.41 15.13
N THR A 111 -9.72 -18.32 15.00
CA THR A 111 -8.69 -18.53 16.02
C THR A 111 -7.31 -18.61 15.40
N PHE A 112 -6.28 -18.24 16.18
CA PHE A 112 -4.91 -18.54 15.83
C PHE A 112 -4.14 -19.09 17.03
N THR A 113 -3.17 -19.97 16.76
CA THR A 113 -2.33 -20.60 17.77
C THR A 113 -0.87 -20.54 17.33
N ILE A 114 0.00 -20.05 18.22
CA ILE A 114 1.45 -20.10 18.01
C ILE A 114 1.90 -21.54 18.25
N LEU A 115 2.56 -22.14 17.28
CA LEU A 115 3.06 -23.51 17.37
C LEU A 115 4.40 -23.52 18.13
N PRO A 116 4.68 -24.57 18.93
CA PRO A 116 5.92 -24.65 19.70
C PRO A 116 7.15 -24.66 18.78
N GLY A 117 8.20 -23.93 19.16
CA GLY A 117 9.49 -23.94 18.47
C GLY A 117 10.14 -25.34 18.43
N ARG A 118 11.06 -25.54 17.47
CA ARG A 118 11.86 -26.77 17.32
C ARG A 118 12.82 -26.93 18.52
N GLY A 119 12.30 -27.35 19.66
CA GLY A 119 13.07 -27.42 20.91
C GLY A 119 12.26 -27.38 22.20
N GLY A 120 10.92 -27.35 22.14
CA GLY A 120 10.08 -27.48 23.33
C GLY A 120 9.72 -26.16 24.02
N GLY A 121 9.76 -25.03 23.30
CA GLY A 121 9.06 -23.80 23.72
C GLY A 121 9.88 -22.52 23.75
N GLN A 122 11.18 -22.56 23.49
CA GLN A 122 12.01 -21.36 23.36
C GLN A 122 12.43 -21.13 21.91
N TRP A 123 12.34 -19.88 21.47
CA TRP A 123 12.78 -19.43 20.16
C TRP A 123 14.06 -18.61 20.27
N HIS A 124 14.91 -18.73 19.26
CA HIS A 124 16.14 -17.96 19.11
C HIS A 124 16.05 -17.01 17.91
N VAL A 125 16.91 -16.00 17.91
CA VAL A 125 17.11 -15.16 16.73
C VAL A 125 17.60 -16.03 15.58
N GLY A 126 16.97 -15.90 14.42
CA GLY A 126 17.19 -16.74 13.25
C GLY A 126 16.21 -17.89 13.09
N ASP A 127 15.45 -18.25 14.14
CA ASP A 127 14.41 -19.27 14.05
C ASP A 127 13.20 -18.78 13.24
N GLN A 128 12.34 -19.73 12.87
CA GLN A 128 11.02 -19.45 12.32
C GLN A 128 9.94 -19.73 13.36
N LEU A 129 9.07 -18.75 13.58
CA LEU A 129 7.85 -18.89 14.37
C LEU A 129 6.68 -19.21 13.43
N GLU A 130 5.99 -20.31 13.68
CA GLU A 130 4.80 -20.71 12.91
C GLU A 130 3.54 -20.48 13.73
N VAL A 131 2.52 -19.93 13.08
CA VAL A 131 1.19 -19.69 13.63
C VAL A 131 0.18 -20.42 12.77
N ARG A 132 -0.63 -21.28 13.39
CA ARG A 132 -1.79 -21.89 12.73
C ARG A 132 -3.00 -20.98 12.91
N ILE A 133 -3.73 -20.74 11.84
CA ILE A 133 -4.94 -19.91 11.80
C ILE A 133 -6.08 -20.82 11.33
N ASN A 134 -7.19 -20.86 12.08
CA ASN A 134 -8.40 -21.56 11.67
C ASN A 134 -9.51 -20.53 11.50
N MET A 135 -10.01 -20.41 10.27
CA MET A 135 -11.06 -19.46 9.93
C MET A 135 -12.44 -20.04 10.23
N SER A 136 -13.32 -19.18 10.73
CA SER A 136 -14.73 -19.48 10.97
C SER A 136 -15.61 -18.46 10.25
N ASP A 137 -16.86 -18.83 9.99
CA ASP A 137 -17.86 -17.88 9.52
C ASP A 137 -18.50 -17.07 10.68
N PHE A 138 -19.38 -16.13 10.35
CA PHE A 138 -20.13 -15.32 11.34
C PHE A 138 -21.02 -16.14 12.28
N GLN A 139 -21.32 -17.40 11.93
CA GLN A 139 -22.06 -18.34 12.79
C GLN A 139 -21.14 -19.19 13.66
N GLY A 140 -19.82 -18.94 13.61
CA GLY A 140 -18.80 -19.70 14.33
C GLY A 140 -18.53 -21.08 13.77
N ARG A 141 -18.97 -21.39 12.55
CA ARG A 141 -18.69 -22.68 11.91
C ARG A 141 -17.31 -22.64 11.24
N PRO A 142 -16.49 -23.70 11.38
CA PRO A 142 -15.22 -23.77 10.68
C PRO A 142 -15.41 -23.70 9.16
N LYS A 143 -14.59 -22.87 8.51
CA LYS A 143 -14.49 -22.80 7.06
C LYS A 143 -13.97 -24.15 6.51
N LYS A 144 -14.41 -24.49 5.30
CA LYS A 144 -13.97 -25.68 4.56
C LYS A 144 -13.21 -25.35 3.28
N SER A 145 -13.06 -24.06 3.01
CA SER A 145 -12.44 -23.50 1.82
C SER A 145 -11.45 -22.43 2.23
N GLY A 146 -10.41 -22.26 1.42
CA GLY A 146 -9.49 -21.14 1.51
C GLY A 146 -10.02 -19.88 0.81
N GLY A 147 -9.09 -19.04 0.35
CA GLY A 147 -9.35 -17.83 -0.45
C GLY A 147 -9.48 -16.53 0.35
N ASP A 148 -9.28 -16.58 1.67
CA ASP A 148 -9.30 -15.39 2.51
C ASP A 148 -7.98 -14.61 2.36
N LEU A 149 -8.09 -13.28 2.21
CA LEU A 149 -6.92 -12.42 2.23
C LEU A 149 -6.51 -12.13 3.69
N LEU A 150 -5.46 -12.82 4.13
CA LEU A 150 -4.87 -12.62 5.45
C LEU A 150 -3.55 -11.84 5.34
N LEU A 151 -3.39 -10.82 6.18
CA LEU A 151 -2.12 -10.16 6.42
C LEU A 151 -1.63 -10.53 7.82
N ALA A 152 -0.41 -11.06 7.91
CA ALA A 152 0.19 -11.46 9.17
C ALA A 152 1.45 -10.62 9.43
N ARG A 153 1.61 -10.09 10.65
CA ARG A 153 2.77 -9.30 11.06
C ARG A 153 3.24 -9.71 12.45
N LEU A 154 4.55 -9.86 12.61
CA LEU A 154 5.21 -9.92 13.91
C LEU A 154 5.88 -8.57 14.15
N HIS A 155 5.67 -7.96 15.31
CA HIS A 155 6.24 -6.63 15.59
C HIS A 155 6.58 -6.40 17.07
N ASN A 156 7.47 -5.46 17.32
CA ASN A 156 7.78 -4.94 18.64
C ASN A 156 7.76 -3.40 18.59
N GLN A 157 6.76 -2.81 19.26
CA GLN A 157 6.56 -1.36 19.28
C GLN A 157 7.70 -0.61 19.97
N LYS A 158 8.32 -1.20 21.01
CA LYS A 158 9.42 -0.59 21.78
C LYS A 158 10.68 -0.45 20.92
N LEU A 159 10.92 -1.43 20.04
CA LEU A 159 12.08 -1.48 19.15
C LEU A 159 11.82 -0.82 17.78
N GLY A 160 10.56 -0.52 17.44
CA GLY A 160 10.19 -0.11 16.08
C GLY A 160 10.47 -1.18 15.03
N ALA A 161 10.53 -2.45 15.45
CA ALA A 161 10.85 -3.59 14.59
C ALA A 161 9.58 -4.31 14.15
N GLY A 162 9.58 -4.82 12.92
CA GLY A 162 8.47 -5.60 12.38
C GLY A 162 8.87 -6.42 11.17
N VAL A 163 8.21 -7.56 11.00
CA VAL A 163 8.37 -8.47 9.87
C VAL A 163 7.00 -8.96 9.41
N ALA A 164 6.79 -8.99 8.10
CA ALA A 164 5.61 -9.60 7.50
C ALA A 164 5.75 -11.13 7.52
N GLY A 165 4.69 -11.83 7.92
CA GLY A 165 4.63 -13.28 7.88
C GLY A 165 4.28 -13.78 6.48
N GLN A 166 4.89 -14.89 6.09
CA GLN A 166 4.45 -15.64 4.91
C GLN A 166 3.18 -16.40 5.26
N VAL A 167 2.07 -16.08 4.59
CA VAL A 167 0.80 -16.79 4.76
C VAL A 167 0.67 -17.87 3.70
N VAL A 168 0.33 -19.08 4.14
CA VAL A 168 0.04 -20.24 3.29
C VAL A 168 -1.41 -20.66 3.53
N ASP A 169 -2.19 -20.72 2.45
CA ASP A 169 -3.55 -21.24 2.44
C ASP A 169 -3.55 -22.75 2.24
N HIS A 170 -4.11 -23.50 3.18
CA HIS A 170 -4.22 -24.96 3.11
C HIS A 170 -5.48 -25.42 2.35
N LEU A 171 -6.25 -24.48 1.80
CA LEU A 171 -7.46 -24.67 0.99
C LEU A 171 -8.64 -25.34 1.71
N ASN A 172 -8.53 -25.53 3.02
CA ASN A 172 -9.50 -26.24 3.85
C ASN A 172 -10.08 -25.38 4.97
N GLY A 173 -9.92 -24.04 4.89
CA GLY A 173 -10.31 -23.10 5.93
C GLY A 173 -9.27 -22.88 7.02
N SER A 174 -8.09 -23.49 6.90
CA SER A 174 -6.95 -23.21 7.76
C SER A 174 -5.79 -22.62 6.97
N TYR A 175 -4.97 -21.84 7.67
CA TYR A 175 -3.79 -21.16 7.12
C TYR A 175 -2.61 -21.34 8.08
N SER A 176 -1.39 -21.25 7.56
CA SER A 176 -0.17 -21.08 8.36
C SER A 176 0.44 -19.71 8.09
N ALA A 177 0.85 -18.99 9.12
CA ALA A 177 1.69 -17.80 9.01
C ALA A 177 3.07 -18.08 9.61
N VAL A 178 4.12 -17.91 8.80
CA VAL A 178 5.51 -18.18 9.18
C VAL A 178 6.30 -16.87 9.24
N PHE A 179 7.00 -16.64 10.35
CA PHE A 179 7.78 -15.42 10.61
C PHE A 179 9.24 -15.76 10.92
N SER A 180 10.18 -15.07 10.27
CA SER A 180 11.58 -15.08 10.68
C SER A 180 11.79 -14.20 11.91
N LEU A 181 12.48 -14.72 12.92
CA LEU A 181 12.74 -14.00 14.16
C LEU A 181 14.06 -13.22 14.06
N PHE A 182 13.97 -11.90 13.89
CA PHE A 182 15.14 -11.04 13.66
C PHE A 182 15.69 -10.33 14.91
N TRP A 183 14.98 -10.39 16.04
CA TRP A 183 15.39 -9.71 17.27
C TRP A 183 15.09 -10.54 18.51
N GLU A 184 15.85 -10.27 19.57
CA GLU A 184 15.62 -10.83 20.89
C GLU A 184 14.56 -10.01 21.66
N GLY A 185 13.81 -10.70 22.53
CA GLY A 185 12.86 -10.09 23.45
C GLY A 185 11.41 -10.24 23.01
N ASP A 186 10.55 -9.36 23.55
CA ASP A 186 9.11 -9.43 23.30
C ASP A 186 8.79 -9.26 21.80
N ALA A 187 7.76 -9.95 21.33
CA ALA A 187 7.17 -9.73 20.02
C ALA A 187 5.66 -9.98 20.08
N GLN A 188 4.91 -9.26 19.25
CA GLN A 188 3.46 -9.36 19.14
C GLN A 188 3.10 -9.84 17.73
N VAL A 189 2.38 -10.96 17.67
CA VAL A 189 1.77 -11.48 16.44
C VAL A 189 0.43 -10.79 16.23
N GLU A 190 0.22 -10.31 15.01
CA GLU A 190 -1.02 -9.72 14.55
C GLU A 190 -1.44 -10.40 13.24
N VAL A 191 -2.69 -10.85 13.16
CA VAL A 191 -3.29 -11.42 11.96
C VAL A 191 -4.54 -10.62 11.63
N MET A 192 -4.61 -10.10 10.42
CA MET A 192 -5.71 -9.28 9.93
C MET A 192 -6.39 -9.97 8.75
N LEU A 193 -7.70 -10.16 8.84
CA LEU A 193 -8.52 -10.49 7.68
C LEU A 193 -8.86 -9.20 6.93
N LYS A 194 -8.58 -9.16 5.63
CA LYS A 194 -8.94 -8.05 4.75
C LYS A 194 -10.14 -8.44 3.91
N THR A 195 -11.30 -7.88 4.26
CA THR A 195 -12.57 -8.15 3.56
C THR A 195 -12.88 -7.16 2.41
N ASN A 196 -12.02 -6.18 2.15
CA ASN A 196 -12.17 -5.23 1.03
C ASN A 196 -10.97 -5.34 0.08
N MET A 197 -11.17 -5.94 -1.09
CA MET A 197 -10.24 -5.79 -2.21
C MET A 197 -10.34 -4.35 -2.73
N LEU A 198 -9.20 -3.67 -2.79
CA LEU A 198 -9.03 -2.52 -3.68
C LEU A 198 -9.31 -3.00 -5.11
N ASN A 199 -10.34 -2.46 -5.75
CA ASN A 199 -10.55 -2.61 -7.18
C ASN A 199 -9.35 -1.97 -7.89
N MET A 200 -8.39 -2.80 -8.32
CA MET A 200 -7.41 -2.36 -9.29
C MET A 200 -8.11 -2.37 -10.64
N VAL A 201 -8.66 -1.21 -11.02
CA VAL A 201 -8.95 -0.93 -12.43
C VAL A 201 -7.58 -0.86 -13.12
N VAL A 202 -7.25 -1.90 -13.87
CA VAL A 202 -6.18 -1.81 -14.87
C VAL A 202 -6.73 -0.91 -15.97
N LEU A 203 -6.05 0.21 -16.21
CA LEU A 203 -6.42 1.22 -17.21
C LEU A 203 -6.34 0.66 -18.63
#